data_AF-A0A9E3Z3T6-F1
#
_entry.id   AF-A0A9E3Z3T6-F1
#
_cell.length_a   1.000
_cell.length_b   1.000
_cell.length_c   1.000
_cell.angle_alpha   90.00
_cell.angle_beta   90.00
_cell.angle_gamma   90.00
#
_symmetry.space_group_name_H-M   'P 1'
#
loop_
_entity.id
_entity.type
_entity.pdbx_description
1 polymer ?
#
loop_
_entity_poly.entity_id
_entity_poly.type
_entity_poly.pdbx_seq_one_letter_code
_entity_poly.pdbx_strand_id
1 'polypeptide(L)'
;MPLSPQDDPQRAFRAGVLGQPFTGGRRAGGLSEDGLPLGPGESLVFAMHRLAGLSEPKGAFETGRALRLIAVLFDKAGAPPRVVEQFRDDLAAAVITHRLRRDGRPWGLADTVDMFLEMYRHIFGGGEADLAAIGAYLKARATMAAPPKPEPSGEGQAPFRHAA
;
A
#
# COMPACT_ATOMS: atom_id res chain seq x y z
N MET A 1 26.06 -11.70 -1.43
CA MET A 1 24.97 -12.62 -1.06
C MET A 1 23.67 -12.10 -1.66
N PRO A 2 22.84 -12.92 -2.34
CA PRO A 2 21.51 -12.47 -2.71
C PRO A 2 20.70 -12.26 -1.43
N LEU A 3 20.08 -11.08 -1.30
CA LEU A 3 19.12 -10.78 -0.24
C LEU A 3 18.01 -11.85 -0.23
N SER A 4 17.54 -12.26 0.94
CA SER A 4 16.38 -13.14 1.02
C SER A 4 15.25 -12.52 0.18
N PRO A 5 14.40 -13.30 -0.52
CA PRO A 5 13.26 -12.76 -1.27
C PRO A 5 12.26 -11.94 -0.42
N GLN A 6 12.44 -11.96 0.90
CA GLN A 6 11.70 -11.22 1.94
C GLN A 6 12.33 -9.85 2.25
N ASP A 7 13.62 -9.69 1.94
CA ASP A 7 14.41 -8.47 2.17
C ASP A 7 14.47 -7.58 0.92
N ASP A 8 13.73 -7.92 -0.14
CA ASP A 8 13.64 -7.12 -1.37
C ASP A 8 12.56 -6.03 -1.22
N PRO A 9 12.94 -4.73 -1.14
CA PRO A 9 12.00 -3.64 -1.02
C PRO A 9 11.01 -3.56 -2.19
N GLN A 10 11.39 -3.96 -3.40
CA GLN A 10 10.48 -3.90 -4.55
C GLN A 10 9.38 -4.97 -4.47
N ARG A 11 9.70 -6.15 -3.95
CA ARG A 11 8.70 -7.19 -3.66
C ARG A 11 7.78 -6.78 -2.53
N ALA A 12 8.32 -6.20 -1.47
CA ALA A 12 7.55 -5.69 -0.35
C ALA A 12 6.58 -4.58 -0.79
N PHE A 13 7.06 -3.64 -1.59
CA PHE A 13 6.24 -2.62 -2.25
C PHE A 13 5.09 -3.23 -3.05
N ARG A 14 5.39 -4.23 -3.89
CA ARG A 14 4.37 -4.88 -4.70
C ARG A 14 3.32 -5.61 -3.86
N ALA A 15 3.73 -6.27 -2.78
CA ALA A 15 2.81 -6.89 -1.84
C ALA A 15 1.87 -5.85 -1.19
N GLY A 16 2.40 -4.67 -0.85
CA GLY A 16 1.62 -3.55 -0.31
C GLY A 16 0.57 -3.02 -1.31
N VAL A 17 0.96 -2.81 -2.57
CA VAL A 17 0.05 -2.40 -3.64
C VAL A 17 -1.08 -3.43 -3.84
N LEU A 18 -0.71 -4.71 -3.86
CA LEU A 18 -1.67 -5.80 -4.06
C LEU A 18 -2.53 -6.11 -2.83
N GLY A 19 -2.28 -5.44 -1.69
CA GLY A 19 -3.00 -5.71 -0.43
C GLY A 19 -2.70 -7.09 0.16
N GLN A 20 -1.59 -7.71 -0.23
CA GLN A 20 -1.19 -9.03 0.24
C GLN A 20 -0.54 -8.93 1.64
N PRO A 21 -0.70 -9.96 2.49
CA PRO A 21 -0.02 -9.98 3.79
C PRO A 21 1.50 -10.03 3.61
N PHE A 22 2.22 -9.22 4.39
CA PHE A 22 3.68 -9.23 4.46
C PHE A 22 4.19 -10.33 5.40
N THR A 23 3.92 -11.60 5.05
CA THR A 23 4.49 -12.77 5.73
C THR A 23 4.99 -13.78 4.70
N GLY A 24 6.26 -14.17 4.84
CA GLY A 24 6.97 -14.97 3.86
C GLY A 24 6.27 -16.30 3.51
N GLY A 25 6.23 -16.62 2.22
CA GLY A 25 6.28 -18.01 1.77
C GLY A 25 5.02 -18.85 1.90
N ARG A 26 3.85 -18.34 1.50
CA ARG A 26 2.83 -19.16 0.80
C ARG A 26 1.79 -18.23 0.21
N ARG A 27 1.34 -18.50 -1.03
CA ARG A 27 0.14 -17.86 -1.60
C ARG A 27 -0.98 -18.00 -0.56
N ALA A 28 -1.30 -16.93 0.14
CA ALA A 28 -2.48 -16.86 0.98
C ALA A 28 -3.66 -16.66 0.04
N GLY A 29 -4.30 -17.77 -0.34
CA GLY A 29 -5.64 -17.73 -0.90
C GLY A 29 -6.65 -17.40 0.19
N GLY A 30 -7.58 -16.49 -0.13
CA GLY A 30 -8.74 -16.06 0.66
C GLY A 30 -8.41 -14.89 1.60
N LEU A 31 -8.85 -13.65 1.38
CA LEU A 31 -9.96 -13.10 0.59
C LEU A 31 -9.41 -12.39 -0.65
N SER A 32 -9.62 -12.98 -1.82
CA SER A 32 -9.59 -12.15 -3.02
C SER A 32 -10.81 -11.24 -2.93
N GLU A 33 -10.64 -9.94 -3.16
CA GLU A 33 -11.71 -9.09 -3.68
C GLU A 33 -12.02 -9.57 -5.12
N ASP A 34 -12.38 -10.85 -5.26
CA ASP A 34 -12.75 -11.46 -6.53
C ASP A 34 -14.04 -10.78 -6.98
N GLY A 35 -13.89 -9.85 -7.91
CA GLY A 35 -14.95 -9.49 -8.85
C GLY A 35 -15.40 -8.03 -8.86
N LEU A 36 -14.88 -7.14 -8.02
CA LEU A 36 -15.12 -5.71 -8.22
C LEU A 36 -14.16 -5.19 -9.30
N PRO A 37 -14.67 -4.56 -10.38
CA PRO A 37 -13.79 -3.92 -11.35
C PRO A 37 -12.99 -2.84 -10.62
N LEU A 38 -11.66 -2.93 -10.72
CA LEU A 38 -10.78 -1.87 -10.24
C LEU A 38 -11.20 -0.54 -10.86
N GLY A 39 -11.26 0.51 -10.05
CA GLY A 39 -11.44 1.85 -10.61
C GLY A 39 -10.23 2.27 -11.45
N PRO A 40 -10.34 3.38 -12.22
CA PRO A 40 -9.23 3.91 -13.00
C PRO A 40 -7.98 4.18 -12.16
N GLY A 41 -8.16 4.65 -10.93
CA GLY A 41 -7.07 4.94 -10.00
C GLY A 41 -6.37 3.67 -9.53
N GLU A 42 -7.14 2.68 -9.10
CA GLU A 42 -6.59 1.39 -8.70
C GLU A 42 -5.88 0.70 -9.87
N SER A 43 -6.46 0.69 -11.07
CA SER A 43 -5.83 0.09 -12.26
C SER A 43 -4.43 0.65 -12.53
N LEU A 44 -4.27 1.96 -12.36
CA LEU A 44 -3.02 2.66 -12.61
C LEU A 44 -1.95 2.36 -11.54
N VAL A 45 -2.33 2.33 -10.27
CA VAL A 45 -1.42 1.93 -9.18
C VAL A 45 -1.09 0.44 -9.26
N PHE A 46 -2.03 -0.41 -9.67
CA PHE A 46 -1.78 -1.83 -9.94
C PHE A 46 -0.83 -2.06 -11.13
N ALA A 47 -0.74 -1.14 -12.08
CA ALA A 47 0.26 -1.18 -13.15
C ALA A 47 1.68 -0.78 -12.67
N MET A 48 1.81 -0.15 -11.50
CA MET A 48 3.12 0.20 -10.96
C MET A 48 3.85 -1.02 -10.40
N HIS A 49 4.89 -1.45 -11.10
CA HIS A 49 5.71 -2.59 -10.71
C HIS A 49 6.85 -2.24 -9.74
N ARG A 50 7.29 -0.99 -9.72
CA ARG A 50 8.44 -0.53 -8.93
C ARG A 50 8.31 0.93 -8.53
N LEU A 51 8.95 1.30 -7.43
CA LEU A 51 9.16 2.68 -7.04
C LEU A 51 10.64 2.86 -6.67
N ALA A 52 11.30 3.83 -7.32
CA ALA A 52 12.70 4.11 -7.01
C ALA A 52 12.84 4.72 -5.60
N GLY A 53 14.03 4.61 -5.01
CA GLY A 53 14.31 5.26 -3.72
C GLY A 53 13.83 4.50 -2.48
N LEU A 54 13.12 3.38 -2.64
CA LEU A 54 12.81 2.44 -1.57
C LEU A 54 14.05 1.62 -1.19
N SER A 55 14.40 1.58 0.10
CA SER A 55 15.58 0.86 0.59
C SER A 55 15.29 -0.16 1.68
N GLU A 56 14.17 -0.05 2.38
CA GLU A 56 13.83 -0.88 3.54
C GLU A 56 12.50 -1.60 3.28
N PRO A 57 12.43 -2.94 3.46
CA PRO A 57 11.25 -3.73 3.09
C PRO A 57 9.96 -3.30 3.77
N LYS A 58 9.99 -2.98 5.07
CA LYS A 58 8.79 -2.55 5.79
C LYS A 58 8.28 -1.21 5.25
N GLY A 59 9.16 -0.20 5.17
CA GLY A 59 8.81 1.10 4.59
C GLY A 59 8.31 0.99 3.15
N ALA A 60 8.86 0.07 2.35
CA ALA A 60 8.40 -0.20 1.00
C ALA A 60 6.99 -0.81 0.96
N PHE A 61 6.71 -1.79 1.81
CA PHE A 61 5.37 -2.38 1.96
C PHE A 61 4.32 -1.35 2.37
N GLU A 62 4.62 -0.54 3.40
CA GLU A 62 3.75 0.54 3.87
C GLU A 62 3.51 1.59 2.78
N THR A 63 4.54 1.93 2.00
CA THR A 63 4.43 2.82 0.84
C THR A 63 3.47 2.26 -0.22
N GLY A 64 3.61 0.97 -0.56
CA GLY A 64 2.70 0.31 -1.50
C GLY A 64 1.24 0.31 -1.02
N ARG A 65 1.02 0.10 0.28
CA ARG A 65 -0.32 0.18 0.88
C ARG A 65 -0.90 1.57 0.83
N ALA A 66 -0.10 2.60 1.13
CA ALA A 66 -0.55 3.97 1.04
C ALA A 66 -0.99 4.33 -0.39
N LEU A 67 -0.23 3.93 -1.40
CA LEU A 67 -0.61 4.15 -2.81
C LEU A 67 -1.93 3.47 -3.17
N ARG A 68 -2.16 2.23 -2.71
CA ARG A 68 -3.47 1.57 -2.91
C ARG A 68 -4.60 2.37 -2.25
N LEU A 69 -4.42 2.80 -0.99
CA LEU A 69 -5.44 3.59 -0.28
C LEU A 69 -5.72 4.92 -0.98
N ILE A 70 -4.69 5.59 -1.50
CA ILE A 70 -4.82 6.82 -2.29
C ILE A 70 -5.60 6.56 -3.58
N ALA A 71 -5.32 5.46 -4.29
CA ALA A 71 -6.08 5.08 -5.48
C ALA A 71 -7.57 4.87 -5.19
N VAL A 72 -7.88 4.14 -4.11
CA VAL A 72 -9.26 3.95 -3.64
C VAL A 72 -9.92 5.29 -3.30
N LEU A 73 -9.19 6.25 -2.72
CA LEU A 73 -9.71 7.58 -2.45
C LEU A 73 -10.04 8.34 -3.75
N PHE A 74 -9.20 8.29 -4.77
CA PHE A 74 -9.51 8.90 -6.07
C PHE A 74 -10.75 8.29 -6.71
N ASP A 75 -10.86 6.96 -6.70
CA ASP A 75 -11.98 6.25 -7.30
C ASP A 75 -13.29 6.58 -6.56
N LYS A 76 -13.27 6.61 -5.22
CA LYS A 76 -14.42 7.02 -4.41
C LYS A 76 -14.81 8.48 -4.59
N ALA A 77 -13.84 9.35 -4.83
CA ALA A 77 -14.08 10.77 -5.12
C ALA A 77 -14.58 11.00 -6.56
N GLY A 78 -14.62 9.97 -7.41
CA GLY A 78 -14.96 10.11 -8.83
C GLY A 78 -13.92 10.95 -9.59
N ALA A 79 -12.66 10.91 -9.16
CA ALA A 79 -11.60 11.70 -9.77
C ALA A 79 -11.45 11.32 -11.27
N PRO A 80 -11.33 12.31 -12.18
CA PRO A 80 -11.08 12.03 -13.58
C PRO A 80 -9.77 11.24 -13.76
N PRO A 81 -9.69 10.28 -14.72
CA PRO A 81 -8.48 9.46 -14.93
C PRO A 81 -7.19 10.28 -15.08
N ARG A 82 -7.26 11.42 -15.77
CA ARG A 82 -6.14 12.38 -15.93
C ARG A 82 -5.54 12.86 -14.60
N VAL A 83 -6.33 12.94 -13.53
CA VAL A 83 -5.85 13.35 -12.20
C VAL A 83 -4.98 12.24 -11.60
N VAL A 84 -5.36 10.99 -11.79
CA VAL A 84 -4.58 9.84 -11.30
C VAL A 84 -3.30 9.64 -12.13
N GLU A 85 -3.37 9.87 -13.44
CA GLU A 85 -2.19 9.88 -14.32
C GLU A 85 -1.19 10.96 -13.90
N GLN A 86 -1.68 12.19 -13.69
CA GLN A 86 -0.86 13.28 -13.20
C GLN A 86 -0.23 12.96 -11.84
N PHE A 87 -1.01 12.42 -10.89
CA PHE A 87 -0.48 11.99 -9.59
C PHE A 87 0.70 11.00 -9.73
N ARG A 88 0.60 10.03 -10.63
CA ARG A 88 1.69 9.07 -10.88
C ARG A 88 2.93 9.75 -11.45
N ASP A 89 2.75 10.66 -12.39
CA ASP A 89 3.86 11.34 -13.04
C ASP A 89 4.56 12.29 -12.06
N ASP A 90 3.79 13.00 -11.23
CA ASP A 90 4.27 13.84 -10.13
C ASP A 90 5.02 13.00 -9.08
N LEU A 91 4.50 11.82 -8.73
CA LEU A 91 5.18 10.87 -7.84
C LEU A 91 6.53 10.42 -8.38
N ALA A 92 6.60 10.07 -9.67
CA ALA A 92 7.86 9.69 -10.30
C ALA A 92 8.87 10.84 -10.27
N ALA A 93 8.44 12.06 -10.58
CA ALA A 93 9.27 13.25 -10.56
C ALA A 93 9.76 13.60 -9.14
N ALA A 94 8.88 13.50 -8.13
CA ALA A 94 9.20 13.76 -6.73
C ALA A 94 10.24 12.77 -6.20
N VAL A 95 10.09 11.47 -6.50
CA VAL A 95 11.05 10.43 -6.12
C VAL A 95 12.43 10.68 -6.73
N ILE A 96 12.48 11.06 -8.01
CA ILE A 96 13.74 11.39 -8.70
C ILE A 96 14.38 12.62 -8.06
N THR A 97 13.60 13.68 -7.85
CA THR A 97 14.07 14.94 -7.25
C THR A 97 14.59 14.74 -5.84
N HIS A 98 13.87 13.99 -5.02
CA HIS A 98 14.29 13.61 -3.67
C HIS A 98 15.64 12.88 -3.69
N ARG A 99 15.82 11.93 -4.62
CA ARG A 99 17.12 11.23 -4.78
C ARG A 99 18.25 12.17 -5.19
N LEU A 100 17.97 13.15 -6.06
CA LEU A 100 18.97 14.12 -6.53
C LEU A 100 19.39 15.11 -5.44
N ARG A 101 18.51 15.42 -4.47
CA ARG A 101 18.81 16.34 -3.35
C ARG A 101 19.84 15.78 -2.34
N ARG A 102 20.22 14.49 -2.44
CA ARG A 102 21.26 13.84 -1.63
C ARG A 102 21.03 13.93 -0.11
N ASP A 103 19.77 13.93 0.32
CA ASP A 103 19.40 14.02 1.75
C ASP A 103 19.71 12.72 2.55
N GLY A 104 20.28 11.69 1.92
CA GLY A 104 20.70 10.43 2.54
C GLY A 104 19.56 9.51 3.02
N ARG A 105 18.36 10.06 3.21
CA ARG A 105 17.16 9.34 3.60
C ARG A 105 16.49 8.66 2.39
N PRO A 106 15.98 7.42 2.51
CA PRO A 106 15.18 6.78 1.46
C PRO A 106 13.77 7.35 1.38
N TRP A 107 13.16 7.26 0.19
CA TRP A 107 11.74 7.57 0.01
C TRP A 107 10.89 6.55 0.77
N GLY A 108 9.78 7.00 1.37
CA GLY A 108 8.87 6.08 2.06
C GLY A 108 7.44 6.59 2.22
N LEU A 109 6.76 6.00 3.20
CA LEU A 109 5.35 6.25 3.50
C LEU A 109 5.07 7.74 3.72
N ALA A 110 5.86 8.39 4.57
CA ALA A 110 5.65 9.80 4.91
C ALA A 110 5.74 10.69 3.66
N ASP A 111 6.78 10.50 2.85
CA ASP A 111 7.03 11.29 1.64
C ASP A 111 5.91 11.09 0.60
N THR A 112 5.41 9.86 0.49
CA THR A 112 4.27 9.51 -0.38
C THR A 112 2.98 10.19 0.04
N VAL A 113 2.68 10.19 1.35
CA VAL A 113 1.47 10.83 1.89
C VAL A 113 1.57 12.34 1.79
N ASP A 114 2.72 12.92 2.14
CA ASP A 114 2.90 14.37 2.13
C ASP A 114 2.79 14.92 0.69
N MET A 115 3.37 14.23 -0.30
CA MET A 115 3.21 14.57 -1.72
C MET A 115 1.75 14.45 -2.19
N PHE A 116 1.03 13.40 -1.78
CA PHE A 116 -0.40 13.27 -2.09
C PHE A 116 -1.21 14.44 -1.52
N LEU A 117 -0.97 14.83 -0.27
CA LEU A 117 -1.67 15.93 0.37
C LEU A 117 -1.37 17.28 -0.31
N GLU A 118 -0.13 17.48 -0.76
CA GLU A 118 0.24 18.67 -1.53
C GLU A 118 -0.56 18.76 -2.84
N MET A 119 -0.64 17.66 -3.59
CA MET A 119 -1.42 17.59 -4.81
C MET A 119 -2.92 17.73 -4.53
N TYR A 120 -3.44 17.05 -3.51
CA TYR A 120 -4.85 17.10 -3.12
C TYR A 120 -5.26 18.54 -2.77
N ARG A 121 -4.44 19.24 -1.98
CA ARG A 121 -4.64 20.66 -1.65
C ARG A 121 -4.66 21.54 -2.90
N HIS A 122 -3.75 21.29 -3.85
CA HIS A 122 -3.67 22.07 -5.08
C HIS A 122 -4.87 21.87 -6.01
N ILE A 123 -5.37 20.63 -6.14
CA ILE A 123 -6.44 20.29 -7.10
C ILE A 123 -7.83 20.51 -6.52
N PHE A 124 -8.09 20.03 -5.31
CA PHE A 124 -9.44 19.99 -4.74
C PHE A 124 -9.71 21.15 -3.78
N GLY A 125 -8.66 21.84 -3.32
CA GLY A 125 -8.76 22.68 -2.14
C GLY A 125 -9.02 21.85 -0.89
N GLY A 126 -8.64 22.36 0.27
CA GLY A 126 -8.85 21.66 1.53
C GLY A 126 -8.33 22.49 2.70
N GLY A 127 -9.06 22.47 3.81
CA GLY A 127 -8.58 23.06 5.05
C GLY A 127 -7.42 22.25 5.62
N GLU A 128 -6.49 22.93 6.31
CA GLU A 128 -5.38 22.31 7.03
C GLU A 128 -5.83 21.13 7.92
N ALA A 129 -6.97 21.29 8.61
CA ALA A 129 -7.51 20.26 9.49
C ALA A 129 -7.95 18.98 8.74
N ASP A 130 -8.58 19.14 7.57
CA ASP A 130 -9.03 18.01 6.75
C ASP A 130 -7.85 17.26 6.15
N LEU A 131 -6.85 18.00 5.64
CA LEU A 131 -5.62 17.43 5.10
C LEU A 131 -4.84 16.68 6.18
N ALA A 132 -4.76 17.21 7.40
CA ALA A 132 -4.14 16.55 8.53
C ALA A 132 -4.87 15.24 8.89
N ALA A 133 -6.21 15.25 8.90
CA ALA A 133 -7.02 14.06 9.17
C ALA A 133 -6.84 12.98 8.11
N ILE A 134 -6.84 13.35 6.81
CA ILE A 134 -6.57 12.44 5.70
C ILE A 134 -5.16 11.85 5.81
N GLY A 135 -4.15 12.67 6.09
CA GLY A 135 -2.77 12.24 6.27
C GLY A 135 -2.61 11.24 7.41
N ALA A 136 -3.22 11.52 8.57
CA ALA A 136 -3.20 10.62 9.73
C ALA A 136 -3.90 9.28 9.42
N TYR A 137 -5.05 9.33 8.74
CA TYR A 137 -5.75 8.13 8.31
C TYR A 137 -4.90 7.25 7.40
N LEU A 138 -4.26 7.83 6.37
CA LEU A 138 -3.40 7.10 5.43
C LEU A 138 -2.22 6.45 6.14
N LYS A 139 -1.51 7.21 7.00
CA LYS A 139 -0.35 6.72 7.76
C LYS A 139 -0.76 5.58 8.70
N ALA A 140 -1.86 5.73 9.43
CA ALA A 140 -2.36 4.70 10.34
C ALA A 140 -2.77 3.42 9.58
N ARG A 141 -3.55 3.55 8.50
CA ARG A 141 -4.03 2.39 7.73
C ARG A 141 -2.94 1.70 6.92
N ALA A 142 -1.89 2.40 6.50
CA ALA A 142 -0.74 1.81 5.83
C ALA A 142 0.11 0.95 6.78
N THR A 143 0.24 1.36 8.04
CA THR A 143 1.08 0.73 9.07
C THR A 143 0.38 -0.40 9.83
N MET A 144 -0.95 -0.42 9.90
CA MET A 144 -1.69 -1.55 10.47
C MET A 144 -1.36 -2.83 9.69
N ALA A 145 -0.64 -3.77 10.32
CA ALA A 145 -0.45 -5.12 9.79
C ALA A 145 -1.79 -5.70 9.33
N ALA A 146 -1.80 -6.50 8.26
CA ALA A 146 -2.98 -7.28 7.90
C ALA A 146 -3.51 -7.99 9.16
N PRO A 147 -4.83 -8.05 9.39
CA PRO A 147 -5.38 -8.66 10.59
C PRO A 147 -4.77 -10.06 10.76
N PRO A 148 -4.42 -10.47 12.00
CA PRO A 148 -3.89 -11.79 12.24
C PRO A 148 -4.86 -12.82 11.67
N LYS A 149 -4.30 -13.81 10.96
CA LYS A 149 -5.04 -14.95 10.42
C LYS A 149 -5.93 -15.50 11.55
N PRO A 150 -7.25 -15.69 11.36
CA PRO A 150 -8.02 -16.46 12.33
C PRO A 150 -7.33 -17.82 12.44
N GLU A 151 -6.89 -18.16 13.65
CA GLU A 151 -6.34 -19.48 13.90
C GLU A 151 -7.35 -20.50 13.37
N PRO A 152 -6.91 -21.53 12.60
CA PRO A 152 -7.81 -22.63 12.31
C PRO A 152 -8.24 -23.14 13.68
N SER A 153 -9.52 -22.98 14.01
CA SER A 153 -10.10 -23.49 15.25
C SER A 153 -9.71 -24.94 15.34
N GLY A 154 -8.73 -25.19 16.21
CA GLY A 154 -8.29 -26.53 16.52
C GLY A 154 -9.48 -27.26 17.10
N GLU A 155 -9.62 -28.51 16.64
CA GLU A 155 -10.29 -29.56 17.40
C GLU A 155 -11.82 -29.59 17.30
N GLY A 156 -12.25 -30.06 16.12
CA GLY A 156 -12.98 -31.32 16.12
C GLY A 156 -12.14 -32.42 16.77
N GLN A 157 -12.25 -32.56 18.09
CA GLN A 157 -11.81 -33.74 18.82
C GLN A 157 -13.04 -34.28 19.56
N ALA A 158 -13.90 -34.95 18.81
CA ALA A 158 -14.93 -35.80 19.40
C ALA A 158 -14.22 -37.01 20.02
N PRO A 159 -14.37 -37.27 21.34
CA PRO A 159 -13.85 -38.51 21.91
C PRO A 159 -14.75 -39.65 21.46
N PHE A 160 -14.26 -40.45 20.50
CA PHE A 160 -14.68 -41.83 20.36
C PHE A 160 -14.38 -42.55 21.68
N ARG A 161 -15.43 -42.89 22.43
CA ARG A 161 -15.36 -43.96 23.43
C ARG A 161 -16.22 -45.12 22.95
N HIS A 162 -15.54 -46.17 22.53
CA HIS A 162 -16.07 -47.53 22.48
C HIS A 162 -16.19 -48.08 23.90
N ALA A 163 -17.35 -48.64 24.22
CA ALA A 163 -17.56 -49.82 25.08
C ALA A 163 -18.97 -50.31 24.72
N ALA A 164 -19.11 -51.41 23.98
CA ALA A 164 -19.13 -52.80 24.45
C ALA A 164 -20.38 -53.08 25.29
#